data_AF-A0AAU7TNN5-F1
#
_entry.id   AF-A0AAU7TNN5-F1
#
_cell.length_a   1.000
_cell.length_b   1.000
_cell.length_c   1.000
_cell.angle_alpha   90.00
_cell.angle_beta   90.00
_cell.angle_gamma   90.00
#
_symmetry.space_group_name_H-M   'P 1'
#
loop_
_entity.id
_entity.type
_entity.pdbx_description
1 polymer ?
#
loop_
_entity_poly.entity_id
_entity_poly.type
_entity_poly.pdbx_seq_one_letter_code
_entity_poly.pdbx_strand_id
1 'polypeptide(L)'
;MTGGELAGTNGTVVWDGIGTLRVRYDGPRDGLDRLTSSLRTRLGERILPVEALAAAEVDGPVLRLRLRDGADPLQSVSGGYFDSLISPYCFPCTEPDVAERIAGEIRRTLARRDVPRAPATRWLVAPPVAPDRLEGRDATLSVEQGELRFAYARTAGRRKRAFGDPWALPLDEITDVEWTPHQGRLGVKGFLRVSTARSPQDRPKPKHDPAALRVDRRTDVDALFFAARLLTRIRP
;
A
#
# COMPACT_ATOMS: atom_id res chain seq x y z
N MET A 1 -22.32 -23.86 -0.35
CA MET A 1 -20.91 -23.44 -0.45
C MET A 1 -20.44 -23.14 0.96
N THR A 2 -19.31 -23.69 1.38
CA THR A 2 -18.93 -23.65 2.80
C THR A 2 -17.91 -22.55 3.02
N GLY A 3 -18.37 -21.32 3.26
CA GLY A 3 -17.49 -20.25 3.73
C GLY A 3 -16.74 -20.63 5.01
N GLY A 4 -15.84 -19.75 5.44
CA GLY A 4 -15.03 -20.01 6.63
C GLY A 4 -14.44 -18.74 7.21
N GLU A 5 -14.11 -18.82 8.49
CA GLU A 5 -13.39 -17.79 9.22
C GLU A 5 -12.08 -18.40 9.74
N LEU A 6 -10.99 -17.67 9.57
CA LEU A 6 -9.68 -17.98 10.12
C LEU A 6 -9.25 -16.83 11.00
N ALA A 7 -9.23 -17.06 12.31
CA ALA A 7 -8.63 -16.14 13.26
C ALA A 7 -7.10 -16.34 13.27
N GLY A 8 -6.36 -15.24 13.34
CA GLY A 8 -4.92 -15.26 13.31
C GLY A 8 -4.26 -14.21 14.19
N THR A 9 -2.94 -14.29 14.28
CA THR A 9 -2.12 -13.29 14.96
C THR A 9 -2.18 -11.94 14.26
N ASN A 10 -2.45 -11.93 12.95
CA ASN A 10 -2.43 -10.72 12.16
C ASN A 10 -3.79 -10.11 11.86
N GLY A 11 -4.86 -10.74 12.35
CA GLY A 11 -6.24 -10.42 12.02
C GLY A 11 -7.03 -11.65 11.67
N THR A 12 -8.26 -11.43 11.24
CA THR A 12 -9.21 -12.47 10.83
C THR A 12 -9.45 -12.41 9.32
N VAL A 13 -9.44 -13.57 8.67
CA VAL A 13 -9.84 -13.73 7.27
C VAL A 13 -11.18 -14.45 7.23
N VAL A 14 -12.17 -13.83 6.59
CA VAL A 14 -13.48 -14.43 6.34
C VAL A 14 -13.64 -14.64 4.84
N TRP A 15 -13.88 -15.88 4.45
CA TRP A 15 -14.21 -16.27 3.08
C TRP A 15 -15.70 -16.58 2.96
N ASP A 16 -16.39 -15.93 2.02
CA ASP A 16 -17.84 -16.10 1.85
C ASP A 16 -18.26 -17.41 1.16
N GLY A 17 -17.30 -18.19 0.66
CA GLY A 17 -17.57 -19.42 -0.10
C GLY A 17 -17.81 -19.18 -1.60
N ILE A 18 -17.91 -17.92 -2.04
CA ILE A 18 -18.42 -17.53 -3.36
C ILE A 18 -17.34 -16.83 -4.18
N GLY A 19 -16.76 -15.76 -3.64
CA GLY A 19 -15.92 -14.83 -4.39
C GLY A 19 -15.34 -13.67 -3.60
N THR A 20 -15.65 -13.52 -2.31
CA THR A 20 -15.23 -12.35 -1.53
C THR A 20 -14.51 -12.77 -0.27
N LEU A 21 -13.33 -12.18 -0.05
CA LEU A 21 -12.63 -12.24 1.23
C LEU A 21 -12.83 -10.93 1.97
N ARG A 22 -13.07 -11.03 3.27
CA ARG A 22 -13.00 -9.90 4.20
C ARG A 22 -11.82 -10.14 5.13
N VAL A 23 -10.88 -9.22 5.12
CA VAL A 23 -9.72 -9.20 6.02
C VAL A 23 -9.94 -8.14 7.07
N ARG A 24 -9.95 -8.52 8.34
CA ARG A 24 -10.04 -7.61 9.48
C ARG A 24 -8.73 -7.64 10.24
N TYR A 25 -8.07 -6.49 10.34
CA TYR A 25 -6.81 -6.37 11.07
C TYR A 25 -7.06 -6.10 12.53
N ASP A 26 -6.40 -6.88 13.39
CA ASP A 26 -6.41 -6.58 14.81
C ASP A 26 -5.59 -5.32 15.11
N GLY A 27 -5.95 -4.66 16.21
CA GLY A 27 -5.24 -3.50 16.74
C GLY A 27 -3.80 -3.77 17.19
N PRO A 28 -3.16 -2.80 17.85
CA PRO A 28 -1.76 -2.90 18.25
C PRO A 28 -1.49 -4.15 19.08
N ARG A 29 -0.34 -4.79 18.83
CA ARG A 29 0.14 -5.95 19.60
C ARG A 29 1.56 -5.69 20.08
N ASP A 30 1.90 -6.27 21.23
CA ASP A 30 3.25 -6.22 21.78
C ASP A 30 4.24 -6.95 20.88
N GLY A 31 5.46 -6.40 20.74
CA GLY A 31 6.52 -6.95 19.91
C GLY A 31 6.42 -6.65 18.42
N LEU A 32 5.29 -6.10 17.94
CA LEU A 32 5.17 -5.63 16.56
C LEU A 32 5.85 -4.26 16.40
N ASP A 33 6.56 -4.06 15.28
CA ASP A 33 7.14 -2.75 15.02
C ASP A 33 6.04 -1.69 14.82
N ARG A 34 6.40 -0.42 15.10
CA ARG A 34 5.43 0.69 15.12
C ARG A 34 4.75 0.92 13.77
N LEU A 35 5.46 0.70 12.66
CA LEU A 35 4.91 0.94 11.34
C LEU A 35 3.86 -0.13 11.01
N THR A 36 4.19 -1.40 11.22
CA THR A 36 3.24 -2.50 10.99
C THR A 36 2.02 -2.41 11.92
N SER A 37 2.24 -2.05 13.19
CA SER A 37 1.17 -1.83 14.16
C SER A 37 0.23 -0.68 13.76
N SER A 38 0.79 0.47 13.34
CA SER A 38 0.02 1.62 12.89
C SER A 38 -0.73 1.31 11.59
N LEU A 39 -0.08 0.64 10.63
CA LEU A 39 -0.68 0.25 9.35
C LEU A 39 -1.92 -0.61 9.58
N ARG A 40 -1.78 -1.71 10.35
CA ARG A 40 -2.88 -2.64 10.62
C ARG A 40 -4.07 -1.96 11.30
N THR A 41 -3.78 -1.19 12.36
CA THR A 41 -4.80 -0.45 13.10
C THR A 41 -5.59 0.50 12.18
N ARG A 42 -4.89 1.17 11.25
CA ARG A 42 -5.50 2.15 10.35
C ARG A 42 -6.15 1.54 9.11
N LEU A 43 -5.70 0.38 8.65
CA LEU A 43 -6.37 -0.37 7.59
C LEU A 43 -7.75 -0.86 8.06
N GLY A 44 -7.85 -1.35 9.30
CA GLY A 44 -9.10 -1.79 9.90
C GLY A 44 -9.68 -3.02 9.20
N GLU A 45 -10.45 -2.81 8.12
CA GLU A 45 -11.02 -3.87 7.31
C GLU A 45 -10.71 -3.63 5.82
N ARG A 46 -10.45 -4.72 5.08
CA ARG A 46 -10.35 -4.72 3.62
C ARG A 46 -11.19 -5.82 3.02
N ILE A 47 -11.82 -5.50 1.90
CA ILE A 47 -12.59 -6.43 1.08
C ILE A 47 -11.80 -6.73 -0.17
N LEU A 48 -11.55 -8.02 -0.43
CA LEU A 48 -10.81 -8.50 -1.59
C LEU A 48 -11.74 -9.38 -2.44
N PRO A 49 -12.07 -8.97 -3.68
CA PRO A 49 -12.67 -9.90 -4.63
C PRO A 49 -11.63 -10.98 -4.99
N VAL A 50 -12.07 -12.21 -5.21
CA VAL A 50 -11.20 -13.33 -5.56
C VAL A 50 -10.40 -13.07 -6.85
N GLU A 51 -10.96 -12.25 -7.75
CA GLU A 51 -10.31 -11.80 -8.99
C GLU A 51 -9.05 -10.96 -8.74
N ALA A 52 -8.89 -10.40 -7.53
CA ALA A 52 -7.68 -9.69 -7.12
C ALA A 52 -6.55 -10.63 -6.72
N LEU A 53 -6.84 -11.90 -6.43
CA LEU A 53 -5.85 -12.86 -5.96
C LEU A 53 -5.15 -13.55 -7.13
N ALA A 54 -3.83 -13.66 -7.03
CA ALA A 54 -3.00 -14.51 -7.87
C ALA A 54 -2.87 -15.91 -7.26
N ALA A 55 -2.82 -16.01 -5.94
CA ALA A 55 -2.74 -17.27 -5.21
C ALA A 55 -3.22 -17.14 -3.76
N ALA A 56 -3.57 -18.28 -3.16
CA ALA A 56 -3.71 -18.47 -1.73
C ALA A 56 -2.83 -19.66 -1.33
N GLU A 57 -1.84 -19.39 -0.49
CA GLU A 57 -0.77 -20.31 -0.11
C GLU A 57 -0.82 -20.55 1.39
N VAL A 58 -0.53 -21.78 1.82
CA VAL A 58 -0.37 -22.11 3.23
C VAL A 58 1.03 -22.70 3.40
N ASP A 59 1.77 -22.14 4.36
CA ASP A 59 3.08 -22.63 4.77
C ASP A 59 3.10 -22.79 6.30
N GLY A 60 3.06 -24.03 6.75
CA GLY A 60 2.84 -24.36 8.16
C GLY A 60 1.57 -23.69 8.71
N PRO A 61 1.65 -22.90 9.80
CA PRO A 61 0.51 -22.21 10.39
C PRO A 61 0.21 -20.85 9.74
N VAL A 62 0.63 -20.58 8.49
CA VAL A 62 0.50 -19.24 7.89
C VAL A 62 -0.29 -19.30 6.60
N LEU A 63 -1.45 -18.62 6.56
CA LEU A 63 -2.16 -18.32 5.33
C LEU A 63 -1.59 -17.04 4.69
N ARG A 64 -1.10 -17.15 3.45
CA ARG A 64 -0.65 -16.02 2.64
C ARG A 64 -1.59 -15.83 1.44
N LEU A 65 -2.16 -14.64 1.34
CA LEU A 65 -2.93 -14.21 0.17
C LEU A 65 -2.02 -13.39 -0.72
N ARG A 66 -1.75 -13.87 -1.93
CA ARG A 66 -0.95 -13.16 -2.91
C ARG A 66 -1.88 -12.50 -3.91
N LEU A 67 -1.86 -11.17 -3.97
CA LEU A 67 -2.62 -10.43 -4.97
C LEU A 67 -1.88 -10.39 -6.29
N ARG A 68 -2.63 -10.13 -7.36
CA ARG A 68 -2.09 -9.85 -8.70
C ARG A 68 -1.49 -8.45 -8.70
N ASP A 69 -0.42 -8.27 -9.47
CA ASP A 69 0.15 -6.95 -9.72
C ASP A 69 -0.93 -6.03 -10.31
N GLY A 70 -1.02 -4.79 -9.82
CA GLY A 70 -2.04 -3.83 -10.26
C GLY A 70 -3.44 -4.05 -9.67
N ALA A 71 -3.65 -5.03 -8.78
CA ALA A 71 -4.96 -5.25 -8.16
C ALA A 71 -5.19 -4.37 -6.92
N ASP A 72 -4.13 -4.05 -6.16
CA ASP A 72 -4.18 -3.23 -4.95
C ASP A 72 -3.19 -2.06 -5.03
N PRO A 73 -3.66 -0.80 -5.04
CA PRO A 73 -2.76 0.36 -5.10
C PRO A 73 -1.84 0.46 -3.89
N LEU A 74 -2.25 -0.05 -2.72
CA LEU A 74 -1.40 -0.05 -1.52
C LEU A 74 -0.17 -0.95 -1.71
N GLN A 75 -0.37 -2.13 -2.30
CA GLN A 75 0.72 -3.06 -2.60
C GLN A 75 1.64 -2.47 -3.68
N SER A 76 1.08 -1.91 -4.75
CA SER A 76 1.86 -1.32 -5.84
C SER A 76 2.79 -0.20 -5.38
N VAL A 77 2.31 0.71 -4.53
CA VAL A 77 3.12 1.82 -3.99
C VAL A 77 4.25 1.34 -3.07
N SER A 78 4.05 0.20 -2.40
CA SER A 78 5.01 -0.32 -1.42
C SER A 78 6.27 -0.92 -2.03
N GLY A 79 6.33 -1.15 -3.35
CA GLY A 79 7.53 -1.62 -4.04
C GLY A 79 8.16 -2.90 -3.47
N GLY A 80 7.36 -3.81 -2.90
CA GLY A 80 7.84 -5.07 -2.31
C GLY A 80 8.32 -4.97 -0.85
N TYR A 81 8.29 -3.77 -0.22
CA TYR A 81 8.55 -3.64 1.23
C TYR A 81 7.60 -4.52 2.07
N PHE A 82 6.40 -4.83 1.54
CA PHE A 82 5.46 -5.73 2.21
C PHE A 82 5.87 -7.20 2.19
N ASP A 83 6.68 -7.66 1.24
CA ASP A 83 6.94 -9.11 1.09
C ASP A 83 7.85 -9.70 2.18
N SER A 84 8.61 -8.86 2.90
CA SER A 84 9.61 -9.33 3.88
C SER A 84 9.31 -9.01 5.36
N LEU A 85 8.50 -7.99 5.68
CA LEU A 85 8.32 -7.57 7.09
C LEU A 85 6.91 -7.09 7.48
N ILE A 86 6.07 -6.67 6.52
CA ILE A 86 4.87 -5.85 6.81
C ILE A 86 3.64 -6.32 5.99
N SER A 87 3.66 -7.51 5.37
CA SER A 87 2.59 -7.91 4.44
C SER A 87 1.21 -7.86 5.12
N PRO A 88 0.29 -7.02 4.63
CA PRO A 88 -1.08 -6.96 5.16
C PRO A 88 -1.91 -8.18 4.71
N TYR A 89 -1.29 -9.15 4.04
CA TYR A 89 -1.97 -10.32 3.48
C TYR A 89 -1.33 -11.63 3.95
N CYS A 90 -0.67 -11.60 5.11
CA CYS A 90 -0.05 -12.74 5.77
C CYS A 90 -0.68 -12.96 7.15
N PHE A 91 -1.29 -14.12 7.36
CA PHE A 91 -2.08 -14.46 8.55
C PHE A 91 -1.55 -15.74 9.20
N PRO A 92 -0.57 -15.60 10.13
CA PRO A 92 -0.26 -16.66 11.08
C PRO A 92 -1.51 -17.02 11.87
N CYS A 93 -1.82 -18.30 12.00
CA CYS A 93 -3.04 -18.83 12.58
C CYS A 93 -2.74 -20.04 13.48
N THR A 94 -3.71 -20.41 14.32
CA THR A 94 -3.60 -21.58 15.20
C THR A 94 -4.30 -22.82 14.66
N GLU A 95 -5.05 -22.67 13.56
CA GLU A 95 -5.91 -23.69 12.96
C GLU A 95 -5.46 -23.97 11.50
N PRO A 96 -4.36 -24.71 11.30
CA PRO A 96 -3.77 -24.92 9.97
C PRO A 96 -4.69 -25.70 9.02
N ASP A 97 -5.53 -26.60 9.54
CA ASP A 97 -6.55 -27.32 8.80
C ASP A 97 -7.65 -26.38 8.26
N VAL A 98 -8.06 -25.38 9.05
CA VAL A 98 -8.99 -24.33 8.61
C VAL A 98 -8.34 -23.46 7.53
N ALA A 99 -7.07 -23.09 7.71
CA ALA A 99 -6.31 -22.32 6.72
C ALA A 99 -6.20 -23.07 5.38
N GLU A 100 -5.86 -24.36 5.40
CA GLU A 100 -5.77 -25.21 4.20
C GLU A 100 -7.13 -25.36 3.50
N ARG A 101 -8.20 -25.53 4.27
CA ARG A 101 -9.55 -25.61 3.73
C ARG A 101 -9.92 -24.32 2.99
N ILE A 102 -9.75 -23.17 3.63
CA ILE A 102 -10.05 -21.84 3.05
C ILE A 102 -9.18 -21.61 1.80
N ALA A 103 -7.87 -21.84 1.88
CA ALA A 103 -6.96 -21.70 0.75
C ALA A 103 -7.35 -22.63 -0.41
N GLY A 104 -7.73 -23.87 -0.12
CA GLY A 104 -8.22 -24.82 -1.10
C GLY A 104 -9.50 -24.35 -1.79
N GLU A 105 -10.44 -23.75 -1.06
CA GLU A 105 -11.64 -23.16 -1.65
C GLU A 105 -11.35 -21.95 -2.54
N ILE A 106 -10.47 -21.06 -2.11
CA ILE A 106 -10.02 -19.92 -2.92
C ILE A 106 -9.39 -20.43 -4.21
N ARG A 107 -8.45 -21.39 -4.12
CA ARG A 107 -7.80 -22.01 -5.29
C ARG A 107 -8.81 -22.64 -6.25
N ARG A 108 -9.80 -23.37 -5.73
CA ARG A 108 -10.88 -23.92 -6.57
C ARG A 108 -11.73 -22.82 -7.20
N THR A 109 -11.97 -21.71 -6.49
CA THR A 109 -12.76 -20.58 -7.02
C THR A 109 -12.03 -19.83 -8.11
N LEU A 110 -10.73 -19.58 -7.93
CA LEU A 110 -9.84 -19.00 -8.95
C LEU A 110 -9.91 -19.82 -10.24
N ALA A 111 -9.80 -21.16 -10.14
CA ALA A 111 -9.92 -22.06 -11.29
C ALA A 111 -11.31 -22.04 -11.91
N ARG A 112 -12.38 -22.12 -11.10
CA ARG A 112 -13.77 -22.11 -11.61
C ARG A 112 -14.14 -20.81 -12.32
N ARG A 113 -13.60 -19.67 -11.88
CA ARG A 113 -13.86 -18.34 -12.47
C ARG A 113 -12.87 -17.95 -13.56
N ASP A 114 -11.94 -18.84 -13.91
CA ASP A 114 -10.86 -18.59 -14.87
C ASP A 114 -10.11 -17.28 -14.59
N VAL A 115 -9.78 -17.04 -13.31
CA VAL A 115 -9.09 -15.81 -12.91
C VAL A 115 -7.68 -15.81 -13.50
N PRO A 116 -7.29 -14.80 -14.30
CA PRO A 116 -5.97 -14.77 -14.92
C PRO A 116 -4.86 -14.61 -13.89
N ARG A 117 -3.72 -15.26 -14.14
CA ARG A 117 -2.47 -15.02 -13.39
C ARG A 117 -1.74 -13.74 -13.82
N ALA A 118 -2.10 -13.18 -14.96
CA ALA A 118 -1.53 -11.93 -15.46
C ALA A 118 -1.88 -10.75 -14.53
N PRO A 119 -1.11 -9.63 -14.57
CA PRO A 119 -1.44 -8.41 -13.85
C PRO A 119 -2.92 -7.99 -14.08
N ALA A 120 -3.51 -7.38 -13.06
CA ALA A 120 -4.84 -6.79 -13.18
C ALA A 120 -4.79 -5.55 -14.08
N THR A 121 -5.81 -5.38 -14.92
CA THR A 121 -5.93 -4.23 -15.83
C THR A 121 -6.56 -3.00 -15.18
N ARG A 122 -7.04 -3.14 -13.93
CA ARG A 122 -7.63 -2.09 -13.10
C ARG A 122 -7.45 -2.44 -11.63
N TRP A 123 -7.59 -1.45 -10.76
CA TRP A 123 -7.66 -1.68 -9.32
C TRP A 123 -8.90 -2.50 -8.97
N LEU A 124 -8.71 -3.55 -8.18
CA LEU A 124 -9.78 -4.43 -7.71
C LEU A 124 -10.00 -4.29 -6.19
N VAL A 125 -9.00 -3.77 -5.48
CA VAL A 125 -9.06 -3.46 -4.06
C VAL A 125 -9.09 -1.96 -3.88
N ALA A 126 -10.05 -1.47 -3.09
CA ALA A 126 -10.14 -0.05 -2.78
C ALA A 126 -8.87 0.43 -2.05
N PRO A 127 -8.34 1.62 -2.38
CA PRO A 127 -7.28 2.24 -1.59
C PRO A 127 -7.79 2.53 -0.17
N PRO A 128 -6.93 2.49 0.85
CA PRO A 128 -7.33 2.89 2.19
C PRO A 128 -7.72 4.37 2.25
N VAL A 129 -8.50 4.74 3.26
CA VAL A 129 -8.86 6.15 3.51
C VAL A 129 -7.58 6.92 3.80
N ALA A 130 -7.32 7.94 2.99
CA ALA A 130 -6.10 8.75 3.04
C ALA A 130 -6.43 10.21 3.36
N PRO A 131 -5.50 10.95 3.99
CA PRO A 131 -5.71 12.36 4.28
C PRO A 131 -5.74 13.19 2.99
N ASP A 132 -6.51 14.28 2.95
CA ASP A 132 -6.55 15.20 1.80
C ASP A 132 -5.27 16.00 1.62
N ARG A 133 -4.55 16.23 2.72
CA ARG A 133 -3.23 16.83 2.74
C ARG A 133 -2.24 15.93 3.46
N LEU A 134 -1.06 15.78 2.89
CA LEU A 134 0.03 15.05 3.50
C LEU A 134 1.11 16.02 3.95
N GLU A 135 1.24 16.21 5.25
CA GLU A 135 2.34 16.96 5.83
C GLU A 135 3.61 16.11 5.85
N GLY A 136 4.70 16.66 5.36
CA GLY A 136 6.03 16.08 5.52
C GLY A 136 7.01 17.08 6.10
N ARG A 137 8.30 16.71 6.08
CA ARG A 137 9.37 17.50 6.69
C ARG A 137 9.72 18.76 5.91
N ASP A 138 9.52 18.74 4.60
CA ASP A 138 9.99 19.80 3.71
C ASP A 138 8.94 20.29 2.71
N ALA A 139 7.73 19.74 2.73
CA ALA A 139 6.58 20.27 2.01
C ALA A 139 5.27 19.77 2.66
N THR A 140 4.15 20.34 2.22
CA THR A 140 2.82 19.73 2.33
C THR A 140 2.34 19.39 0.93
N LEU A 141 1.84 18.17 0.73
CA LEU A 141 1.20 17.76 -0.51
C LEU A 141 -0.31 17.88 -0.41
N SER A 142 -0.95 18.35 -1.48
CA SER A 142 -2.40 18.29 -1.65
C SER A 142 -2.75 17.99 -3.10
N VAL A 143 -3.91 17.36 -3.33
CA VAL A 143 -4.44 17.18 -4.69
C VAL A 143 -5.64 18.10 -4.86
N GLU A 144 -5.51 19.08 -5.74
CA GLU A 144 -6.49 20.15 -5.96
C GLU A 144 -6.62 20.39 -7.46
N GLN A 145 -7.85 20.47 -7.98
CA GLN A 145 -8.14 20.83 -9.38
C GLN A 145 -7.41 19.98 -10.44
N GLY A 146 -7.15 18.69 -10.17
CA GLY A 146 -6.44 17.82 -11.11
C GLY A 146 -4.92 17.97 -11.08
N GLU A 147 -4.37 18.66 -10.07
CA GLU A 147 -2.94 18.85 -9.86
C GLU A 147 -2.51 18.33 -8.49
N LEU A 148 -1.30 17.78 -8.40
CA LEU A 148 -0.57 17.57 -7.16
C LEU A 148 0.23 18.84 -6.83
N ARG A 149 -0.07 19.49 -5.71
CA ARG A 149 0.63 20.70 -5.25
C ARG A 149 1.64 20.36 -4.18
N PHE A 150 2.86 20.86 -4.32
CA PHE A 150 3.94 20.86 -3.33
C PHE A 150 4.06 22.26 -2.73
N ALA A 151 3.48 22.48 -1.55
CA ALA A 151 3.70 23.69 -0.77
C ALA A 151 4.97 23.52 0.07
N TYR A 152 6.10 24.10 -0.34
CA TYR A 152 7.39 23.82 0.29
C TYR A 152 7.53 24.57 1.61
N ALA A 153 8.09 23.89 2.61
CA ALA A 153 8.41 24.58 3.87
C ALA A 153 9.53 25.62 3.63
N ARG A 154 9.59 26.66 4.47
CA ARG A 154 10.71 27.62 4.48
C ARG A 154 12.07 26.94 4.72
N THR A 155 12.09 25.77 5.33
CA THR A 155 13.27 24.94 5.59
C THR A 155 13.65 24.02 4.42
N ALA A 156 12.83 23.95 3.37
CA ALA A 156 13.10 23.15 2.18
C ALA A 156 14.35 23.64 1.45
N GLY A 157 15.06 22.72 0.79
CA GLY A 157 16.26 23.06 0.03
C GLY A 157 15.95 24.02 -1.13
N ARG A 158 16.87 24.95 -1.42
CA ARG A 158 16.71 25.95 -2.51
C ARG A 158 16.37 25.32 -3.86
N ARG A 159 16.94 24.15 -4.18
CA ARG A 159 16.65 23.40 -5.42
C ARG A 159 15.19 22.97 -5.54
N LYS A 160 14.53 22.59 -4.43
CA LYS A 160 13.11 22.22 -4.44
C LYS A 160 12.25 23.45 -4.71
N ARG A 161 12.46 24.52 -3.94
CA ARG A 161 11.69 25.77 -4.07
C ARG A 161 11.88 26.49 -5.40
N ALA A 162 12.94 26.18 -6.15
CA ALA A 162 13.15 26.73 -7.50
C ALA A 162 12.08 26.27 -8.51
N PHE A 163 11.34 25.21 -8.23
CA PHE A 163 10.22 24.73 -9.06
C PHE A 163 8.91 25.49 -8.81
N GLY A 164 8.87 26.36 -7.81
CA GLY A 164 7.67 27.08 -7.38
C GLY A 164 7.37 26.84 -5.90
N ASP A 165 6.57 27.72 -5.31
CA ASP A 165 6.05 27.58 -3.95
C ASP A 165 4.64 28.19 -3.88
N PRO A 166 3.56 27.40 -4.11
CA PRO A 166 3.59 25.96 -4.36
C PRO A 166 4.06 25.61 -5.79
N TRP A 167 4.76 24.49 -5.94
CA TRP A 167 4.94 23.85 -7.25
C TRP A 167 3.73 22.96 -7.55
N ALA A 168 3.07 23.17 -8.69
CA ALA A 168 1.93 22.36 -9.13
C ALA A 168 2.35 21.42 -10.27
N LEU A 169 1.90 20.17 -10.19
CA LEU A 169 2.16 19.14 -11.18
C LEU A 169 0.83 18.50 -11.62
N PRO A 170 0.44 18.60 -12.90
CA PRO A 170 -0.76 17.94 -13.41
C PRO A 170 -0.74 16.43 -13.14
N LEU A 171 -1.87 15.85 -12.74
CA LEU A 171 -1.95 14.43 -12.40
C LEU A 171 -1.69 13.51 -13.61
N ASP A 172 -2.05 13.93 -14.81
CA ASP A 172 -1.84 13.20 -16.06
C ASP A 172 -0.36 13.16 -16.50
N GLU A 173 0.47 14.07 -16.00
CA GLU A 173 1.93 14.02 -16.18
C GLU A 173 2.61 13.02 -15.23
N ILE A 174 1.93 12.62 -14.14
CA ILE A 174 2.50 11.70 -13.15
C ILE A 174 2.35 10.27 -13.65
N THR A 175 3.47 9.63 -13.93
CA THR A 175 3.51 8.26 -14.42
C THR A 175 3.58 7.24 -13.30
N ASP A 176 4.14 7.60 -12.14
CA ASP A 176 4.28 6.68 -11.00
C ASP A 176 4.39 7.40 -9.66
N VAL A 177 4.09 6.69 -8.58
CA VAL A 177 4.31 7.15 -7.20
C VAL A 177 4.90 6.01 -6.37
N GLU A 178 6.02 6.29 -5.71
CA GLU A 178 6.70 5.36 -4.82
C GLU A 178 6.71 5.90 -3.38
N TRP A 179 6.72 4.96 -2.44
CA TRP A 179 6.90 5.27 -1.02
C TRP A 179 8.00 4.39 -0.43
N THR A 180 8.75 4.96 0.49
CA THR A 180 9.77 4.25 1.27
C THR A 180 9.57 4.60 2.74
N PRO A 181 9.50 3.61 3.65
CA PRO A 181 9.32 3.86 5.07
C PRO A 181 10.57 4.45 5.72
N HIS A 182 10.39 5.12 6.86
CA HIS A 182 11.51 5.54 7.68
C HIS A 182 12.11 4.39 8.50
N GLN A 183 13.33 3.97 8.15
CA GLN A 183 14.02 2.86 8.82
C GLN A 183 15.06 3.35 9.84
N GLY A 184 14.76 3.25 11.14
CA GLY A 184 15.76 3.47 12.20
C GLY A 184 16.42 4.86 12.22
N ARG A 185 17.32 5.13 13.19
CA ARG A 185 17.97 6.45 13.31
C ARG A 185 19.02 6.67 12.20
N LEU A 186 19.76 5.61 11.86
CA LEU A 186 20.84 5.60 10.88
C LEU A 186 20.44 5.00 9.53
N GLY A 187 19.23 4.43 9.39
CA GLY A 187 18.78 3.84 8.12
C GLY A 187 18.09 4.84 7.20
N VAL A 188 17.39 4.29 6.21
CA VAL A 188 16.75 5.04 5.13
C VAL A 188 15.75 6.05 5.70
N LYS A 189 15.86 7.31 5.26
CA LYS A 189 14.89 8.35 5.60
C LYS A 189 13.66 8.14 4.72
N GLY A 190 12.50 8.02 5.34
CA GLY A 190 11.26 7.82 4.60
C GLY A 190 10.95 8.97 3.65
N PHE A 191 10.37 8.64 2.52
CA PHE A 191 9.91 9.60 1.51
C PHE A 191 8.75 9.04 0.70
N LEU A 192 7.98 9.96 0.10
CA LEU A 192 7.09 9.71 -1.03
C LEU A 192 7.71 10.41 -2.23
N ARG A 193 7.78 9.77 -3.39
CA ARG A 193 8.29 10.39 -4.62
C ARG A 193 7.35 10.13 -5.79
N VAL A 194 7.14 11.15 -6.60
CA VAL A 194 6.42 11.03 -7.87
C VAL A 194 7.38 11.04 -9.06
N SER A 195 7.00 10.32 -10.10
CA SER A 195 7.71 10.28 -11.38
C SER A 195 6.84 10.79 -12.50
N THR A 196 7.48 11.41 -13.49
CA THR A 196 6.88 11.80 -14.77
C THR A 196 7.73 11.24 -15.91
N ALA A 197 7.26 11.36 -17.15
CA ALA A 197 8.06 11.04 -18.33
C ALA A 197 9.37 11.86 -18.42
N ARG A 198 9.46 12.99 -17.71
CA ARG A 198 10.62 13.89 -17.65
C ARG A 198 11.54 13.62 -16.44
N SER A 199 11.19 12.65 -15.59
CA SER A 199 12.03 12.25 -14.47
C SER A 199 13.40 11.79 -14.95
N PRO A 200 14.52 12.30 -14.38
CA PRO A 200 15.82 11.75 -14.69
C PRO A 200 15.93 10.31 -14.17
N GLN A 201 16.66 9.45 -14.89
CA GLN A 201 16.94 8.08 -14.46
C GLN A 201 17.70 8.09 -13.11
N ASP A 202 18.77 8.89 -13.03
CA ASP A 202 19.48 9.12 -11.79
C ASP A 202 18.79 10.21 -10.96
N ARG A 203 17.94 9.77 -10.03
CA ARG A 203 17.21 10.66 -9.13
C ARG A 203 18.11 11.20 -8.02
N PRO A 204 18.08 12.50 -7.71
CA PRO A 204 18.78 13.03 -6.56
C PRO A 204 18.22 12.44 -5.26
N LYS A 205 19.03 12.49 -4.18
CA LYS A 205 18.57 12.11 -2.83
C LYS A 205 17.27 12.86 -2.50
N PRO A 206 16.29 12.26 -1.80
CA PRO A 206 14.98 12.89 -1.53
C PRO A 206 15.03 14.31 -0.97
N LYS A 207 16.06 14.67 -0.19
CA LYS A 207 16.26 16.04 0.33
C LYS A 207 16.50 17.10 -0.75
N HIS A 208 16.93 16.68 -1.94
CA HIS A 208 17.30 17.53 -3.06
C HIS A 208 16.41 17.30 -4.29
N ASP A 209 15.46 16.38 -4.21
CA ASP A 209 14.53 16.04 -5.27
C ASP A 209 13.23 16.83 -5.11
N PRO A 210 12.89 17.76 -6.02
CA PRO A 210 11.64 18.52 -5.96
C PRO A 210 10.40 17.62 -5.92
N ALA A 211 10.42 16.51 -6.65
CA ALA A 211 9.33 15.54 -6.74
C ALA A 211 9.32 14.50 -5.61
N ALA A 212 10.16 14.67 -4.58
CA ALA A 212 10.07 13.89 -3.37
C ALA A 212 9.55 14.74 -2.20
N LEU A 213 8.67 14.17 -1.39
CA LEU A 213 8.34 14.64 -0.05
C LEU A 213 9.10 13.78 0.96
N ARG A 214 9.84 14.42 1.87
CA ARG A 214 10.45 13.69 2.99
C ARG A 214 9.44 13.49 4.09
N VAL A 215 9.31 12.26 4.59
CA VAL A 215 8.37 11.92 5.67
C VAL A 215 9.13 11.43 6.90
N ASP A 216 8.42 11.35 8.01
CA ASP A 216 8.92 10.70 9.22
C ASP A 216 8.01 9.57 9.68
N ARG A 217 8.44 8.89 10.75
CA ARG A 217 7.75 7.74 11.32
C ARG A 217 6.30 8.01 11.71
N ARG A 218 5.93 9.25 12.04
CA ARG A 218 4.55 9.60 12.42
C ARG A 218 3.65 9.70 11.20
N THR A 219 4.21 10.20 10.09
CA THR A 219 3.51 10.42 8.82
C THR A 219 3.68 9.27 7.82
N ASP A 220 4.42 8.21 8.15
CA ASP A 220 4.75 7.14 7.19
C ASP A 220 3.50 6.44 6.65
N VAL A 221 2.54 6.09 7.53
CA VAL A 221 1.28 5.45 7.10
C VAL A 221 0.38 6.43 6.32
N ASP A 222 0.36 7.71 6.72
CA ASP A 222 -0.34 8.75 5.94
C ASP A 222 0.23 8.88 4.54
N ALA A 223 1.56 8.84 4.42
CA ALA A 223 2.25 8.96 3.14
C ALA A 223 1.96 7.76 2.24
N LEU A 224 2.01 6.56 2.79
CA LEU A 224 1.64 5.35 2.08
C LEU A 224 0.18 5.39 1.60
N PHE A 225 -0.76 5.78 2.46
CA PHE A 225 -2.18 5.84 2.10
C PHE A 225 -2.45 6.95 1.07
N PHE A 226 -1.83 8.11 1.24
CA PHE A 226 -1.89 9.21 0.29
C PHE A 226 -1.35 8.78 -1.08
N ALA A 227 -0.20 8.10 -1.11
CA ALA A 227 0.38 7.58 -2.34
C ALA A 227 -0.52 6.53 -3.01
N ALA A 228 -1.10 5.59 -2.24
CA ALA A 228 -2.04 4.61 -2.79
C ALA A 228 -3.27 5.29 -3.42
N ARG A 229 -3.85 6.29 -2.74
CA ARG A 229 -4.97 7.08 -3.29
C ARG A 229 -4.56 7.93 -4.49
N LEU A 230 -3.34 8.47 -4.49
CA LEU A 230 -2.81 9.22 -5.64
C LEU A 230 -2.65 8.30 -6.85
N LEU A 231 -2.13 7.09 -6.65
CA LEU A 231 -1.93 6.10 -7.69
C LEU A 231 -3.25 5.77 -8.43
N THR A 232 -4.36 5.66 -7.70
CA THR A 232 -5.68 5.43 -8.33
C THR A 232 -6.22 6.64 -9.09
N ARG A 233 -5.67 7.85 -8.90
CA ARG A 233 -6.07 9.03 -9.66
C ARG A 233 -5.26 9.19 -10.95
N ILE A 234 -4.01 8.76 -10.94
CA ILE A 234 -3.09 8.87 -12.10
C ILE A 234 -3.19 7.64 -13.01
N ARG A 235 -3.69 6.52 -12.48
CA ARG A 235 -4.00 5.28 -13.22
C ARG A 235 -5.41 4.82 -12.80
N PRO A 236 -6.50 5.45 -13.28
CA PRO A 236 -7.86 5.10 -12.86
C PRO A 236 -8.28 3.69 -13.26
#